data_AF-G5K0D3-F1
#
_entry.id   AF-G5K0D3-F1
#
_cell.length_a   1.000
_cell.length_b   1.000
_cell.length_c   1.000
_cell.angle_alpha   90.00
_cell.angle_beta   90.00
_cell.angle_gamma   90.00
#
_symmetry.space_group_name_H-M   'P 1'
#
loop_
_entity.id
_entity.type
_entity.pdbx_description
1 polymer ?
#
loop_
_entity_poly.entity_id
_entity_poly.type
_entity_poly.pdbx_seq_one_letter_code
_entity_poly.pdbx_strand_id
1 'polypeptide(L)' 'MIFVAQSLALFLAVKVQNFPDTPSRTGTVNRVVKGVSIHPYL' A
#
# COMPACT_ATOMS: atom_id res chain seq x y z
N MET A 1 2.07 -17.84 -9.55
CA MET A 1 1.38 -16.90 -10.46
C MET A 1 1.30 -15.49 -9.86
N ILE A 2 2.38 -14.70 -9.88
CA ILE A 2 2.37 -13.34 -9.27
C ILE A 2 1.60 -12.30 -10.10
N PHE A 3 1.73 -12.36 -11.44
CA PHE A 3 1.03 -11.44 -12.34
C PHE A 3 -0.49 -11.52 -12.22
N VAL A 4 -1.05 -12.74 -12.11
CA VAL A 4 -2.50 -12.93 -11.93
C VAL A 4 -2.98 -12.29 -10.62
N ALA A 5 -2.23 -12.45 -9.53
CA ALA A 5 -2.55 -11.84 -8.23
C ALA A 5 -2.47 -10.31 -8.27
N GLN A 6 -1.45 -9.75 -8.92
CA GLN A 6 -1.31 -8.30 -9.09
C GLN A 6 -2.44 -7.71 -9.94
N SER A 7 -2.80 -8.35 -11.06
CA SER A 7 -3.93 -7.93 -11.88
C SER A 7 -5.24 -7.97 -11.10
N LEU A 8 -5.49 -9.03 -10.33
CA LEU A 8 -6.68 -9.14 -9.49
C LEU A 8 -6.74 -8.01 -8.45
N ALA A 9 -5.64 -7.74 -7.74
CA ALA A 9 -5.57 -6.67 -6.74
C ALA A 9 -5.85 -5.29 -7.35
N LEU A 10 -5.27 -5.00 -8.53
CA LEU A 10 -5.49 -3.76 -9.26
C LEU A 10 -6.97 -3.60 -9.67
N PHE A 11 -7.58 -4.62 -10.28
CA PHE A 11 -8.98 -4.56 -10.70
C PHE A 11 -9.94 -4.43 -9.51
N LEU A 12 -9.64 -5.07 -8.38
CA LEU A 12 -10.44 -4.92 -7.16
C LEU A 12 -10.34 -3.52 -6.58
N ALA A 13 -9.16 -2.89 -6.58
CA ALA A 13 -8.98 -1.51 -6.14
C ALA A 13 -9.85 -0.54 -6.96
N VAL A 14 -9.87 -0.70 -8.30
CA VAL A 14 -10.73 0.09 -9.19
C VAL A 14 -12.21 -0.20 -8.93
N LYS A 15 -12.59 -1.48 -8.79
CA LYS A 15 -13.97 -1.91 -8.53
C LYS A 15 -14.57 -1.23 -7.29
N VAL A 16 -13.78 -1.08 -6.23
CA VAL A 16 -14.23 -0.43 -4.98
C VAL A 16 -14.00 1.07 -4.96
N GLN A 17 -13.72 1.68 -6.12
CA GLN A 17 -13.46 3.12 -6.27
C GLN A 17 -12.31 3.63 -5.39
N ASN A 18 -11.31 2.78 -5.11
CA ASN A 18 -10.07 3.22 -4.51
C ASN A 18 -9.12 3.78 -5.59
N PHE A 19 -8.15 4.59 -5.19
CA PHE A 19 -7.08 5.06 -6.08
C PHE A 19 -5.91 4.07 -5.99
N PRO A 20 -5.64 3.23 -7.02
CA PRO A 20 -4.64 2.17 -6.90
C PRO A 20 -3.23 2.68 -6.60
N ASP A 21 -2.89 3.88 -7.08
CA ASP A 21 -1.58 4.51 -6.87
C ASP A 21 -1.44 5.12 -5.46
N THR A 22 -2.56 5.54 -4.85
CA THR A 22 -2.62 6.18 -3.53
C THR A 22 -3.78 5.63 -2.68
N PRO A 23 -3.77 4.33 -2.34
CA PRO A 23 -4.95 3.61 -1.81
C PRO A 23 -5.30 3.95 -0.34
N SER A 24 -4.51 4.80 0.31
CA SER A 24 -4.62 5.16 1.73
C SER A 24 -4.93 6.65 1.86
N ARG A 25 -6.21 7.03 1.70
CA ARG A 25 -6.66 8.43 1.76
C ARG A 25 -6.38 9.08 3.12
N THR A 26 -6.42 8.29 4.19
CA THR A 26 -6.15 8.75 5.57
C THR A 26 -4.68 8.99 5.86
N GLY A 27 -3.76 8.47 5.02
CA GLY A 27 -2.32 8.60 5.23
C GLY A 27 -1.75 7.75 6.37
N THR A 28 -2.54 6.82 6.93
CA THR A 28 -2.08 5.89 7.97
C THR A 28 -1.05 4.89 7.42
N VAL A 29 -1.25 4.43 6.17
CA VAL A 29 -0.28 3.63 5.40
C VAL A 29 0.31 4.50 4.29
N ASN A 30 1.62 4.34 4.03
CA ASN A 30 2.39 5.19 3.11
C ASN A 30 3.32 4.36 2.22
N ARG A 31 3.63 4.88 1.02
CA ARG A 31 4.64 4.27 0.11
C ARG A 31 6.02 4.17 0.76
N VAL A 32 6.39 5.18 1.56
CA VAL A 32 7.59 5.21 2.40
C VAL A 32 7.12 5.31 3.84
N VAL A 33 7.69 4.47 4.70
CA VAL A 33 7.27 4.39 6.10
C VAL A 33 7.49 5.72 6.84
N LYS A 34 6.54 6.06 7.71
CA LYS A 34 6.58 7.23 8.58
C LYS A 34 6.44 6.79 10.03
N GLY A 35 6.99 7.57 10.96
CA GLY A 35 6.88 7.29 12.40
C GLY A 35 7.75 6.13 12.91
N VAL A 36 8.79 5.75 12.15
CA VAL A 36 9.75 4.72 12.58
C VAL A 36 10.94 5.39 13.27
N SER A 37 11.16 5.02 14.53
CA SER A 37 12.36 5.37 15.29
C SER A 37 13.29 4.17 15.32
N ILE A 38 14.56 4.37 14.98
CA ILE A 38 15.59 3.35 15.06
C ILE A 38 16.36 3.55 16.37
N HIS A 39 16.39 2.50 17.18
CA HIS A 39 17.12 2.50 18.44
C HIS A 39 18.57 2.02 18.23
N PRO A 40 19.52 2.43 19.10
CA PRO A 40 20.90 1.96 19.04
C PRO A 40 20.97 0.43 19.15
N TYR A 41 21.90 -0.16 18.40
CA TYR A 41 22.31 -1.54 18.58
C TYR A 41 23.22 -1.61 19.83
N LEU A 42 22.95 -2.53 20.75
CA LEU A 42 23.73 -2.74 21.97
C LEU A 42 25.05 -3.45 21.69
#